data_AF-J7QVF2-F1
#
_entry.id   AF-J7QVF2-F1
#
_cell.length_a   1.000
_cell.length_b   1.000
_cell.length_c   1.000
_cell.angle_alpha   90.00
_cell.angle_beta   90.00
_cell.angle_gamma   90.00
#
_symmetry.space_group_name_H-M   'P 1'
#
loop_
_entity.id
_entity.type
_entity.pdbx_description
1 polymer ?
#
loop_
_entity_poly.entity_id
_entity_poly.type
_entity_poly.pdbx_seq_one_letter_code
_entity_poly.pdbx_strand_id
1 'polypeptide(L)'
;MESVEEFLAYAIHLEFEAASRYGELADAMESGGNHEVGKLFRRLADYSRLHLAEAQARGGFRELPKMKPDEFVWPGLESPETAAIWAADPFIGREKALEIALDAETAGLDYYKHVLDTTTDPEIKTLAEEFVAEERSHVAELNRWIAANKAGKMLTVDP
;
A
#
# COMPACT_ATOMS: atom_id res chain seq x y z
N MET A 1 11.86 15.68 -7.67
CA MET A 1 12.55 14.46 -8.11
C MET A 1 13.73 14.86 -8.98
N GLU A 2 14.84 15.18 -8.33
CA GLU A 2 16.08 15.67 -8.95
C GLU A 2 17.18 14.60 -8.99
N SER A 3 17.02 13.47 -8.26
CA SER A 3 17.96 12.35 -8.32
C SER A 3 17.33 11.00 -7.98
N VAL A 4 18.03 9.91 -8.34
CA VAL A 4 17.64 8.53 -8.00
C VAL A 4 17.63 8.34 -6.48
N GLU A 5 18.54 9.00 -5.75
CA GLU A 5 18.58 8.97 -4.30
C GLU A 5 17.31 9.57 -3.67
N GLU A 6 16.85 10.70 -4.20
CA GLU A 6 15.59 11.30 -3.76
C GLU A 6 14.44 10.33 -4.04
N PHE A 7 14.38 9.73 -5.24
CA PHE A 7 13.35 8.75 -5.58
C PHE A 7 13.32 7.55 -4.62
N LEU A 8 14.47 6.94 -4.38
CA LEU A 8 14.59 5.78 -3.50
C LEU A 8 14.27 6.12 -2.05
N ALA A 9 14.59 7.33 -1.58
CA ALA A 9 14.20 7.77 -0.24
C ALA A 9 12.68 7.83 -0.06
N TYR A 10 11.97 8.31 -1.09
CA TYR A 10 10.52 8.39 -1.08
C TYR A 10 9.88 7.00 -1.16
N ALA A 11 10.38 6.14 -2.06
CA ALA A 11 9.95 4.75 -2.14
C ALA A 11 10.14 4.04 -0.80
N ILE A 12 11.30 4.18 -0.16
CA ILE A 12 11.57 3.59 1.16
C ILE A 12 10.55 4.05 2.21
N HIS A 13 10.18 5.33 2.23
CA HIS A 13 9.19 5.82 3.17
C HIS A 13 7.80 5.21 2.91
N LEU A 14 7.36 5.25 1.65
CA LEU A 14 6.07 4.72 1.23
C LEU A 14 5.96 3.22 1.54
N GLU A 15 6.97 2.44 1.18
CA GLU A 15 6.98 0.99 1.41
C GLU A 15 7.06 0.64 2.91
N PHE A 16 7.78 1.43 3.70
CA PHE A 16 7.82 1.23 5.16
C PHE A 16 6.45 1.46 5.80
N GLU A 17 5.78 2.56 5.43
CA GLU A 17 4.44 2.84 5.92
C GLU A 17 3.44 1.78 5.44
N ALA A 18 3.44 1.43 4.16
CA ALA A 18 2.59 0.40 3.58
C ALA A 18 2.74 -0.95 4.29
N ALA A 19 3.99 -1.40 4.51
CA ALA A 19 4.27 -2.65 5.21
C ALA A 19 3.72 -2.67 6.65
N SER A 20 3.75 -1.54 7.36
CA SER A 20 3.19 -1.42 8.70
C SER A 20 1.66 -1.41 8.66
N ARG A 21 1.07 -0.55 7.82
CA ARG A 21 -0.38 -0.35 7.74
C ARG A 21 -1.11 -1.57 7.22
N TYR A 22 -0.58 -2.26 6.21
CA TYR A 22 -1.12 -3.53 5.78
C TYR A 22 -0.97 -4.63 6.83
N GLY A 23 0.09 -4.60 7.63
CA GLY A 23 0.22 -5.49 8.80
C GLY A 23 -0.90 -5.27 9.82
N GLU A 24 -1.17 -4.01 10.17
CA GLU A 24 -2.25 -3.62 11.08
C GLU A 24 -3.63 -4.04 10.55
N LEU A 25 -3.91 -3.78 9.26
CA LEU A 25 -5.13 -4.21 8.59
C LEU A 25 -5.27 -5.73 8.57
N ALA A 26 -4.18 -6.47 8.30
CA ALA A 26 -4.18 -7.92 8.30
C ALA A 26 -4.54 -8.49 9.69
N ASP A 27 -3.92 -7.97 10.76
CA ASP A 27 -4.17 -8.40 12.14
C ASP A 27 -5.61 -8.10 12.58
N ALA A 28 -6.14 -6.94 12.17
CA ALA A 28 -7.52 -6.58 12.45
C ALA A 28 -8.53 -7.46 11.72
N MET A 29 -8.28 -7.78 10.45
CA MET A 29 -9.15 -8.68 9.68
C MET A 29 -9.13 -10.09 10.26
N GLU A 30 -7.96 -10.60 10.64
CA GLU A 30 -7.83 -11.91 11.29
C GLU A 30 -8.60 -11.95 12.62
N SER A 31 -8.43 -10.92 13.47
CA SER A 31 -9.12 -10.81 14.76
C SER A 31 -10.65 -10.69 14.62
N GLY A 32 -11.12 -10.09 13.52
CA GLY A 32 -12.54 -9.99 13.17
C GLY A 32 -13.11 -11.22 12.45
N GLY A 33 -12.31 -12.27 12.20
CA GLY A 33 -12.74 -13.47 11.48
C GLY A 33 -12.80 -13.33 9.94
N ASN A 34 -12.26 -12.25 9.39
CA ASN A 34 -12.15 -11.99 7.95
C ASN A 34 -10.84 -12.55 7.36
N HIS A 35 -10.58 -13.84 7.60
CA HIS A 35 -9.29 -14.50 7.33
C HIS A 35 -8.75 -14.29 5.91
N GLU A 36 -9.60 -14.42 4.88
CA GLU A 36 -9.14 -14.30 3.49
C GLU A 36 -8.74 -12.86 3.13
N VAL A 37 -9.40 -11.86 3.71
CA VAL A 37 -8.97 -10.46 3.56
C VAL A 37 -7.72 -10.18 4.41
N GLY A 38 -7.60 -10.81 5.58
CA GLY A 38 -6.37 -10.78 6.37
C GLY A 38 -5.16 -11.32 5.60
N LYS A 39 -5.32 -12.42 4.86
CA LYS A 39 -4.28 -12.97 3.97
C LYS A 39 -3.93 -12.02 2.83
N LEU A 40 -4.92 -11.37 2.22
CA LEU A 40 -4.68 -10.37 1.17
C LEU A 40 -3.80 -9.24 1.70
N PHE A 41 -4.16 -8.66 2.84
CA PHE A 41 -3.38 -7.59 3.44
C PHE A 41 -2.00 -8.07 3.91
N ARG A 42 -1.88 -9.31 4.39
CA ARG A 42 -0.57 -9.88 4.71
C ARG A 42 0.33 -9.93 3.47
N ARG A 43 -0.22 -10.37 2.34
CA ARG A 43 0.50 -10.44 1.05
C ARG A 43 0.94 -9.05 0.57
N LEU A 44 0.07 -8.04 0.65
CA LEU A 44 0.44 -6.66 0.33
C LEU A 44 1.56 -6.15 1.26
N ALA A 45 1.47 -6.42 2.57
CA ALA A 45 2.53 -6.08 3.52
C ALA A 45 3.87 -6.74 3.18
N ASP A 46 3.84 -7.99 2.70
CA ASP A 46 5.04 -8.73 2.32
C ASP A 46 5.65 -8.19 1.01
N TYR A 47 4.83 -7.78 0.04
CA TYR A 47 5.31 -7.05 -1.14
C TYR A 47 6.00 -5.75 -0.76
N SER A 48 5.38 -4.92 0.10
CA SER A 48 6.02 -3.68 0.54
C SER A 48 7.33 -3.91 1.30
N ARG A 49 7.44 -4.99 2.10
CA ARG A 49 8.72 -5.35 2.74
C ARG A 49 9.79 -5.73 1.72
N LEU A 50 9.42 -6.43 0.66
CA LEU A 50 10.34 -6.78 -0.42
C LEU A 50 10.83 -5.52 -1.13
N HIS A 51 9.93 -4.64 -1.53
CA HIS A 51 10.28 -3.37 -2.19
C HIS A 51 11.10 -2.45 -1.30
N LEU A 52 10.76 -2.35 -0.01
CA LEU A 52 11.56 -1.64 0.97
C LEU A 52 13.01 -2.15 1.00
N ALA A 53 13.19 -3.47 1.07
CA ALA A 53 14.51 -4.09 1.10
C ALA A 53 15.29 -3.83 -0.20
N GLU A 54 14.62 -3.90 -1.36
CA GLU A 54 15.22 -3.59 -2.66
C GLU A 54 15.65 -2.13 -2.75
N ALA A 55 14.77 -1.19 -2.37
CA ALA A 55 15.06 0.23 -2.42
C ALA A 55 16.20 0.61 -1.46
N GLN A 56 16.25 0.00 -0.27
CA GLN A 56 17.37 0.16 0.67
C GLN A 56 18.69 -0.40 0.11
N ALA A 57 18.66 -1.57 -0.52
CA ALA A 57 19.84 -2.18 -1.13
C ALA A 57 20.39 -1.34 -2.30
N ARG A 58 19.52 -0.75 -3.11
CA ARG A 58 19.89 0.13 -4.23
C ARG A 58 20.34 1.51 -3.76
N GLY A 59 19.74 2.05 -2.70
CA GLY A 59 19.98 3.41 -2.22
C GLY A 59 21.31 3.60 -1.49
N GLY A 60 21.90 2.56 -0.92
CA GLY A 60 23.20 2.64 -0.23
C GLY A 60 23.24 3.66 0.93
N PHE A 61 22.08 4.09 1.42
CA PHE A 61 21.96 5.19 2.36
C PHE A 61 22.52 4.81 3.74
N ARG A 62 23.32 5.73 4.32
CA ARG A 62 23.67 5.66 5.76
C ARG A 62 22.56 6.23 6.64
N GLU A 63 21.86 7.25 6.14
CA GLU A 63 20.65 7.84 6.72
C GLU A 63 19.70 8.24 5.58
N LEU A 64 18.40 8.01 5.75
CA LEU A 64 17.39 8.33 4.75
C LEU A 64 17.15 9.85 4.69
N PRO A 65 17.06 10.45 3.49
CA PRO A 65 16.52 11.79 3.34
C PRO A 65 15.15 11.91 4.01
N LYS A 66 14.94 12.96 4.79
CA LYS A 66 13.61 13.22 5.39
C LYS A 66 12.65 13.70 4.30
N MET A 67 11.57 12.94 4.09
CA MET A 67 10.44 13.36 3.27
C MET A 67 9.80 14.63 3.84
N LYS A 68 9.20 15.47 3.00
CA LYS A 68 8.39 16.57 3.52
C LYS A 68 7.09 15.99 4.10
N PRO A 69 6.58 16.51 5.24
CA PRO A 69 5.39 15.99 5.89
C PRO A 69 4.12 15.93 5.02
N ASP A 70 4.08 16.69 3.92
CA ASP A 70 2.87 16.92 3.14
C ASP A 70 2.88 16.22 1.76
N GLU A 71 3.93 15.45 1.41
CA GLU A 71 4.08 14.88 0.06
C GLU A 71 3.34 13.55 -0.14
N PHE A 72 3.10 12.80 0.93
CA PHE A 72 2.25 11.61 0.91
C PHE A 72 1.68 11.35 2.31
N VAL A 73 0.38 11.11 2.39
CA VAL A 73 -0.31 10.78 3.65
C VAL A 73 -1.09 9.49 3.42
N TRP A 74 -0.68 8.42 4.11
CA TRP A 74 -1.43 7.16 4.07
C TRP A 74 -2.85 7.39 4.60
N PRO A 75 -3.90 7.01 3.86
CA PRO A 75 -5.27 7.22 4.30
C PRO A 75 -5.59 6.34 5.52
N GLY A 76 -6.09 6.98 6.57
CA GLY A 76 -6.99 6.40 7.56
C GLY A 76 -6.52 5.15 8.31
N LEU A 77 -5.85 5.37 9.44
CA LEU A 77 -5.84 4.47 10.62
C LEU A 77 -5.83 5.26 11.95
N GLU A 78 -5.96 6.59 11.88
CA GLU A 78 -5.63 7.52 12.96
C GLU A 78 -6.83 7.90 13.84
N SER A 79 -8.02 7.39 13.53
CA SER A 79 -9.27 7.83 14.14
C SER A 79 -9.86 6.76 15.07
N PRO A 80 -10.24 7.10 16.31
CA PRO A 80 -10.97 6.21 17.22
C PRO A 80 -12.23 5.60 16.59
N GLU A 81 -12.85 6.31 15.65
CA GLU A 81 -14.04 5.88 14.92
C GLU A 81 -13.76 4.67 14.02
N THR A 82 -12.60 4.59 13.36
CA THR A 82 -12.20 3.41 12.56
C THR A 82 -12.07 2.16 13.42
N ALA A 83 -11.42 2.28 14.59
CA ALA A 83 -11.31 1.18 15.55
C ALA A 83 -12.68 0.74 16.09
N ALA A 84 -13.59 1.69 16.34
CA ALA A 84 -14.95 1.40 16.79
C ALA A 84 -15.78 0.64 15.73
N ILE A 85 -15.63 0.98 14.44
CA ILE A 85 -16.31 0.28 13.34
C ILE A 85 -15.88 -1.19 13.30
N TRP A 86 -14.59 -1.46 13.40
CA TRP A 86 -14.05 -2.83 13.33
C TRP A 86 -14.52 -3.71 14.49
N ALA A 87 -14.69 -3.13 15.67
CA ALA A 87 -15.18 -3.84 16.85
C ALA A 87 -16.70 -4.07 16.83
N ALA A 88 -17.47 -3.18 16.20
CA ALA A 88 -18.93 -3.23 16.22
C ALA A 88 -19.52 -4.21 15.20
N ASP A 89 -18.95 -4.30 13.99
CA ASP A 89 -19.44 -5.18 12.92
C ASP A 89 -18.28 -5.64 12.00
N PRO A 90 -17.94 -6.94 12.00
CA PRO A 90 -16.86 -7.45 11.15
C PRO A 90 -17.09 -7.32 9.64
N PHE A 91 -18.34 -7.30 9.16
CA PHE A 91 -18.65 -7.11 7.73
C PHE A 91 -18.44 -5.66 7.31
N ILE A 92 -18.91 -4.71 8.14
CA ILE A 92 -18.66 -3.28 7.89
C ILE A 92 -17.16 -2.97 8.03
N GLY A 93 -16.50 -3.57 9.03
CA GLY A 93 -15.06 -3.47 9.22
C GLY A 93 -14.26 -3.96 8.01
N ARG A 94 -14.67 -5.08 7.41
CA ARG A 94 -14.06 -5.61 6.17
C ARG A 94 -14.22 -4.66 5.00
N GLU A 95 -15.45 -4.19 4.75
CA GLU A 95 -15.70 -3.26 3.64
C GLU A 95 -14.84 -2.00 3.80
N LYS A 96 -14.83 -1.42 5.00
CA LYS A 96 -14.05 -0.20 5.25
C LYS A 96 -12.54 -0.42 5.12
N ALA A 97 -12.03 -1.56 5.57
CA ALA A 97 -10.62 -1.90 5.44
C ALA A 97 -10.19 -2.04 3.97
N LEU A 98 -11.03 -2.67 3.12
CA LEU A 98 -10.76 -2.78 1.69
C LEU A 98 -10.79 -1.42 0.97
N GLU A 99 -11.68 -0.51 1.38
CA GLU A 99 -11.71 0.86 0.85
C GLU A 99 -10.46 1.65 1.23
N ILE A 100 -10.03 1.56 2.51
CA ILE A 100 -8.79 2.21 2.98
C ILE A 100 -7.59 1.72 2.17
N ALA A 101 -7.47 0.41 1.95
CA ALA A 101 -6.41 -0.16 1.13
C ALA A 101 -6.47 0.34 -0.32
N LEU A 102 -7.67 0.40 -0.92
CA LEU A 102 -7.83 0.88 -2.30
C LEU A 102 -7.41 2.35 -2.44
N ASP A 103 -7.80 3.19 -1.49
CA ASP A 103 -7.41 4.61 -1.48
C ASP A 103 -5.89 4.75 -1.38
N ALA A 104 -5.24 3.91 -0.58
CA ALA A 104 -3.78 3.93 -0.42
C ALA A 104 -3.03 3.51 -1.69
N GLU A 105 -3.37 2.36 -2.29
CA GLU A 105 -2.76 1.91 -3.56
C GLU A 105 -3.05 2.89 -4.71
N THR A 106 -4.22 3.54 -4.70
CA THR A 106 -4.53 4.56 -5.71
C THR A 106 -3.64 5.79 -5.53
N ALA A 107 -3.40 6.22 -4.28
CA ALA A 107 -2.49 7.32 -3.99
C ALA A 107 -1.03 6.98 -4.36
N GLY A 108 -0.56 5.77 -4.05
CA GLY A 108 0.77 5.28 -4.44
C GLY A 108 0.92 5.23 -5.96
N LEU A 109 -0.05 4.66 -6.66
CA LEU A 109 -0.10 4.64 -8.12
C LEU A 109 -0.02 6.05 -8.73
N ASP A 110 -0.80 6.99 -8.22
CA ASP A 110 -0.82 8.36 -8.75
C ASP A 110 0.49 9.10 -8.47
N TYR A 111 1.12 8.85 -7.32
CA TYR A 111 2.47 9.34 -7.03
C TYR A 111 3.49 8.81 -8.04
N TYR A 112 3.58 7.50 -8.26
CA TYR A 112 4.57 6.93 -9.18
C TYR A 112 4.31 7.31 -10.64
N LYS A 113 3.04 7.45 -11.06
CA LYS A 113 2.70 8.03 -12.37
C LYS A 113 3.20 9.47 -12.51
N HIS A 114 3.00 10.29 -11.48
CA HIS A 114 3.46 11.67 -11.51
C HIS A 114 4.99 11.74 -11.66
N VAL A 115 5.73 10.88 -10.95
CA VAL A 115 7.18 10.77 -11.10
C VAL A 115 7.55 10.33 -12.52
N LEU A 116 6.89 9.29 -13.05
CA LEU A 116 7.12 8.77 -14.40
C LEU A 116 6.91 9.85 -15.48
N ASP A 117 5.86 10.65 -15.33
CA ASP A 117 5.48 11.69 -16.30
C ASP A 117 6.40 12.92 -16.25
N THR A 118 7.06 13.17 -15.12
CA THR A 118 7.84 14.40 -14.87
C THR A 118 9.36 14.20 -14.89
N THR A 119 9.84 12.99 -14.67
CA THR A 119 11.28 12.70 -14.63
C THR A 119 11.91 12.74 -16.02
N THR A 120 13.13 13.26 -16.10
CA THR A 120 14.00 13.16 -17.28
C THR A 120 15.13 12.15 -17.11
N ASP A 121 15.27 11.57 -15.91
CA ASP A 121 16.30 10.59 -15.60
C ASP A 121 15.86 9.19 -16.08
N PRO A 122 16.64 8.50 -16.94
CA PRO A 122 16.25 7.21 -17.50
C PRO A 122 16.19 6.07 -16.47
N GLU A 123 16.97 6.16 -15.38
CA GLU A 123 16.96 5.17 -14.31
C GLU A 123 15.70 5.33 -13.46
N ILE A 124 15.39 6.56 -13.02
CA ILE A 124 14.13 6.85 -12.31
C ILE A 124 12.93 6.46 -13.17
N LYS A 125 12.99 6.72 -14.49
CA LYS A 125 11.92 6.36 -15.41
C LYS A 125 11.66 4.86 -15.42
N THR A 126 12.72 4.05 -15.51
CA THR A 126 12.61 2.58 -15.53
C THR A 126 12.01 2.08 -14.21
N LEU A 127 12.48 2.59 -13.08
CA LEU A 127 11.95 2.22 -11.76
C LEU A 127 10.48 2.61 -11.61
N ALA A 128 10.11 3.84 -11.98
CA ALA A 128 8.74 4.32 -11.89
C ALA A 128 7.78 3.52 -12.79
N GLU A 129 8.22 3.04 -13.96
CA GLU A 129 7.43 2.14 -14.81
C GLU A 129 7.12 0.80 -14.11
N GLU A 130 8.10 0.22 -13.40
CA GLU A 130 7.93 -1.01 -12.62
C GLU A 130 6.90 -0.81 -11.50
N PHE A 131 7.09 0.21 -10.65
CA PHE A 131 6.15 0.53 -9.56
C PHE A 131 4.74 0.83 -10.09
N VAL A 132 4.59 1.62 -11.17
CA VAL A 132 3.27 1.89 -11.77
C VAL A 132 2.57 0.61 -12.23
N ALA A 133 3.30 -0.37 -12.77
CA ALA A 133 2.73 -1.63 -13.22
C ALA A 133 2.26 -2.51 -12.03
N GLU A 134 3.03 -2.52 -10.95
CA GLU A 134 2.72 -3.28 -9.73
C GLU A 134 1.52 -2.67 -8.98
N GLU A 135 1.54 -1.36 -8.73
CA GLU A 135 0.43 -0.67 -8.05
C GLU A 135 -0.88 -0.78 -8.84
N ARG A 136 -0.84 -0.77 -10.18
CA ARG A 136 -2.02 -1.07 -11.01
C ARG A 136 -2.58 -2.46 -10.74
N SER A 137 -1.71 -3.44 -10.51
CA SER A 137 -2.09 -4.81 -10.22
C SER A 137 -2.75 -4.91 -8.84
N HIS A 138 -2.21 -4.23 -7.83
CA HIS A 138 -2.81 -4.14 -6.50
C HIS A 138 -4.17 -3.44 -6.51
N VAL A 139 -4.28 -2.27 -7.16
CA VAL A 139 -5.56 -1.55 -7.35
C VAL A 139 -6.60 -2.45 -8.02
N ALA A 140 -6.20 -3.17 -9.08
CA ALA A 140 -7.09 -4.09 -9.78
C ALA A 140 -7.52 -5.27 -8.89
N GLU A 141 -6.60 -5.81 -8.08
CA GLU A 141 -6.93 -6.86 -7.11
C GLU A 141 -7.92 -6.36 -6.06
N LEU A 142 -7.66 -5.22 -5.41
CA LEU A 142 -8.56 -4.64 -4.39
C LEU A 142 -9.95 -4.36 -4.95
N ASN A 143 -10.04 -3.84 -6.18
CA ASN A 143 -11.33 -3.64 -6.84
C ASN A 143 -12.10 -4.97 -7.04
N ARG A 144 -11.41 -6.08 -7.37
CA ARG A 144 -12.04 -7.41 -7.45
C ARG A 144 -12.55 -7.86 -6.08
N TRP A 145 -11.77 -7.64 -5.01
CA TRP A 145 -12.18 -7.97 -3.65
C TRP A 145 -13.38 -7.15 -3.17
N ILE A 146 -13.40 -5.85 -3.43
CA ILE A 146 -14.53 -4.97 -3.11
C ILE A 146 -15.79 -5.40 -3.85
N ALA A 147 -15.68 -5.69 -5.16
CA ALA A 147 -16.82 -6.16 -5.95
C ALA A 147 -17.37 -7.51 -5.43
N ALA A 148 -16.48 -8.45 -5.07
CA ALA A 148 -16.88 -9.72 -4.48
C ALA A 148 -17.55 -9.54 -3.11
N ASN A 149 -17.00 -8.68 -2.25
CA ASN A 149 -17.58 -8.32 -0.95
C ASN A 149 -19.01 -7.78 -1.09
N LYS A 150 -19.22 -6.82 -2.01
CA LYS A 150 -20.54 -6.25 -2.29
C LYS A 150 -21.53 -7.26 -2.84
N ALA A 151 -21.05 -8.28 -3.55
CA ALA A 151 -21.85 -9.39 -4.05
C ALA A 151 -22.09 -10.51 -3.01
N GLY A 152 -21.59 -10.37 -1.78
CA GLY A 152 -21.67 -11.40 -0.74
C GLY A 152 -20.84 -12.65 -1.04
N LYS A 153 -19.84 -12.53 -1.92
CA LYS A 153 -18.93 -13.62 -2.30
C LYS A 153 -17.64 -13.52 -1.50
N MET A 154 -17.10 -14.68 -1.15
CA MET A 154 -15.78 -14.80 -0.53
C MET A 154 -14.77 -15.18 -1.62
N LEU A 155 -13.72 -14.39 -1.77
CA LEU A 155 -12.55 -14.78 -2.56
C LEU A 155 -11.57 -15.48 -1.64
N THR A 156 -10.72 -16.32 -2.22
CA THR A 156 -9.62 -16.98 -1.53
C THR A 156 -8.31 -16.46 -2.07
N VAL A 157 -7.34 -16.22 -1.19
CA VAL A 157 -5.96 -15.97 -1.60
C VAL A 157 -5.31 -17.33 -1.87
N ASP A 158 -4.85 -17.55 -3.10
CA ASP A 158 -4.10 -18.77 -3.45
C ASP A 158 -2.80 -18.83 -2.62
N PRO A 159 -2.38 -20.03 -2.17
CA PRO A 159 -1.19 -20.22 -1.34
C PRO A 159 0.13 -19.95 -2.08
#